data_AF-A0A5C5WP55-F1
#
_entry.id   AF-A0A5C5WP55-F1
#
_cell.length_a   1.000
_cell.length_b   1.000
_cell.length_c   1.000
_cell.angle_alpha   90.00
_cell.angle_beta   90.00
_cell.angle_gamma   90.00
#
_symmetry.space_group_name_H-M   'P 1'
#
loop_
_entity.id
_entity.type
_entity.pdbx_description
1 polymer ?
#
loop_
_entity_poly.entity_id
_entity_poly.type
_entity_poly.pdbx_seq_one_letter_code
_entity_poly.pdbx_strand_id
1 'polypeptide(L)'
;MTDAPSQPQRHFRGFEPLTANYIYCPNQFLDICVPNCSRGEVRIVAYLIRQTLGWLDENGQPINEEVQVSYRDLIEKAGVSRGSIGPAIQKLVQSRFIRVCSTGQSKATGRSGQSAKYALRWSASSTFTKSVDEFDGFFVGEGHRTPIPNSFFDEIIPTETRAVVKVVGTVLRHTIGYQNQFGGRRKSAPLSYNYVQRYAGLNSRSGVSEAIAVAQERGYITCTQAGQFDADRSQQSAACYSVRWFAANQVVPISSKNEPEDRFNKRTSNGSKSRPVDRFKKRTTSKTDSKDIHKQQHVASQETEAAIQLLLEAGVDRAIAFRLVEKSGPERVQRQLQWLDARTPRENRIGLLCKSITEDWSPPPSIAVKNRQKSIREREQIEAAKQSQESKRVAREKAARAKRRERLLSEWDTATSEQRKAWIQTAVKAESSCVIADIIRRQGTKAESPHCHVLDAIAAARKLPPISVASDSPRSSIGYKVA
;
A
#
# COMPACT_ATOMS: atom_id res chain seq x y z
N MET A 1 -2.50 -41.02 -27.00
CA MET A 1 -1.92 -39.84 -26.33
C MET A 1 -2.05 -38.69 -27.32
N THR A 2 -3.11 -37.91 -27.21
CA THR A 2 -3.37 -36.75 -28.05
C THR A 2 -2.76 -35.54 -27.35
N ASP A 3 -1.64 -35.04 -27.88
CA ASP A 3 -1.00 -33.82 -27.40
C ASP A 3 -1.98 -32.65 -27.54
N ALA A 4 -2.37 -32.09 -26.40
CA ALA A 4 -3.16 -30.88 -26.37
C ALA A 4 -2.33 -29.72 -26.94
N PRO A 5 -2.90 -28.86 -27.81
CA PRO A 5 -2.17 -27.77 -28.41
C PRO A 5 -1.68 -26.80 -27.33
N SER A 6 -0.36 -26.60 -27.27
CA SER A 6 0.29 -25.63 -26.40
C SER A 6 -0.25 -24.23 -26.69
N GLN A 7 -0.96 -23.63 -25.72
CA GLN A 7 -1.38 -22.24 -25.84
C GLN A 7 -0.16 -21.33 -26.09
N PRO A 8 -0.26 -20.31 -26.95
CA PRO A 8 0.82 -19.36 -27.17
C PRO A 8 1.18 -18.73 -25.83
N GLN A 9 2.40 -18.98 -25.36
CA GLN A 9 2.88 -18.43 -24.09
C GLN A 9 2.77 -16.91 -24.17
N ARG A 10 1.88 -16.33 -23.35
CA ARG A 10 1.84 -14.88 -23.18
C ARG A 10 3.20 -14.46 -22.66
N HIS A 11 3.97 -13.77 -23.51
CA HIS A 11 5.27 -13.26 -23.14
C HIS A 11 5.11 -12.30 -21.95
N PHE A 12 5.80 -12.59 -20.85
CA PHE A 12 5.80 -11.73 -19.67
C PHE A 12 6.38 -10.36 -20.05
N ARG A 13 5.63 -9.29 -19.78
CA ARG A 13 5.98 -7.93 -20.24
C ARG A 13 6.77 -7.12 -19.21
N GLY A 14 7.00 -7.69 -18.03
CA GLY A 14 7.60 -7.00 -16.89
C GLY A 14 6.61 -6.84 -15.73
N PHE A 15 7.15 -6.49 -14.56
CA PHE A 15 6.37 -6.21 -13.36
C PHE A 15 5.71 -4.84 -13.44
N GLU A 16 4.46 -4.76 -12.99
CA GLU A 16 3.78 -3.46 -12.82
C GLU A 16 4.47 -2.62 -11.75
N PRO A 17 4.48 -1.28 -11.88
CA PRO A 17 5.03 -0.39 -10.86
C PRO A 17 4.36 -0.61 -9.49
N LEU A 18 5.13 -0.39 -8.42
CA LEU A 18 4.68 -0.53 -7.03
C LEU A 18 3.72 0.58 -6.56
N THR A 19 2.90 1.11 -7.45
CA THR A 19 1.91 2.14 -7.15
C THR A 19 0.53 1.56 -6.85
N ALA A 20 0.20 0.35 -7.34
CA ALA A 20 -1.15 -0.23 -7.18
C ALA A 20 -1.18 -1.75 -6.96
N ASN A 21 -0.23 -2.51 -7.51
CA ASN A 21 -0.35 -3.97 -7.64
C ASN A 21 0.82 -4.75 -7.03
N TYR A 22 0.91 -4.69 -5.70
CA TYR A 22 1.90 -5.45 -4.92
C TYR A 22 1.33 -5.88 -3.56
N ILE A 23 2.03 -6.80 -2.92
CA ILE A 23 1.74 -7.33 -1.58
C ILE A 23 2.93 -7.01 -0.68
N TYR A 24 2.67 -6.56 0.55
CA TYR A 24 3.69 -6.51 1.59
C TYR A 24 4.02 -7.92 2.08
N CYS A 25 4.85 -8.63 1.31
CA CYS A 25 5.24 -10.00 1.55
C CYS A 25 6.21 -10.08 2.75
N PRO A 26 5.99 -10.98 3.73
CA PRO A 26 6.95 -11.23 4.80
C PRO A 26 8.32 -11.62 4.24
N ASN A 27 9.39 -10.98 4.70
CA ASN A 27 10.74 -11.26 4.19
C ASN A 27 11.13 -12.73 4.37
N GLN A 28 10.66 -13.38 5.43
CA GLN A 28 10.89 -14.81 5.69
C GLN A 28 10.31 -15.73 4.61
N PHE A 29 9.35 -15.29 3.80
CA PHE A 29 8.95 -16.07 2.63
C PHE A 29 10.11 -16.19 1.63
N LEU A 30 10.80 -15.09 1.34
CA LEU A 30 11.94 -15.06 0.41
C LEU A 30 13.23 -15.58 1.06
N ASP A 31 13.40 -15.37 2.37
CA ASP A 31 14.63 -15.66 3.10
C ASP A 31 14.65 -17.09 3.67
N ILE A 32 13.48 -17.67 3.99
CA ILE A 32 13.36 -18.99 4.64
C ILE A 32 12.55 -19.97 3.78
N CYS A 33 11.33 -19.63 3.38
CA CYS A 33 10.46 -20.58 2.65
C CYS A 33 11.03 -20.92 1.26
N VAL A 34 11.27 -19.93 0.40
CA VAL A 34 11.73 -20.14 -0.97
C VAL A 34 13.04 -20.94 -1.05
N PRO A 35 14.08 -20.66 -0.23
CA PRO A 35 15.33 -21.42 -0.26
C PRO A 35 15.18 -22.86 0.24
N ASN A 36 14.34 -23.12 1.26
CA ASN A 36 14.38 -24.38 2.00
C ASN A 36 13.22 -25.35 1.68
N CYS A 37 12.11 -24.85 1.13
CA CYS A 37 10.93 -25.66 0.82
C CYS A 37 10.92 -26.18 -0.62
N SER A 38 10.30 -27.33 -0.86
CA SER A 38 10.08 -27.90 -2.20
C SER A 38 9.18 -27.01 -3.07
N ARG A 39 9.11 -27.30 -4.37
CA ARG A 39 8.30 -26.53 -5.32
C ARG A 39 6.82 -26.48 -4.92
N GLY A 40 6.25 -27.62 -4.49
CA GLY A 40 4.85 -27.68 -4.05
C GLY A 40 4.61 -26.88 -2.78
N GLU A 41 5.51 -26.97 -1.80
CA GLU A 41 5.43 -26.22 -0.55
C GLU A 41 5.50 -24.70 -0.79
N VAL A 42 6.46 -24.22 -1.59
CA VAL A 42 6.59 -22.80 -1.93
C VAL A 42 5.32 -22.28 -2.63
N ARG A 43 4.78 -23.04 -3.58
CA ARG A 43 3.56 -22.68 -4.32
C ARG A 43 2.33 -22.55 -3.41
N ILE A 44 2.16 -23.48 -2.45
CA ILE A 44 1.05 -23.41 -1.49
C ILE A 44 1.19 -22.20 -0.57
N VAL A 45 2.37 -21.96 0.00
CA VAL A 45 2.61 -20.80 0.87
C VAL A 45 2.41 -19.50 0.10
N ALA A 46 2.92 -19.40 -1.11
CA ALA A 46 2.74 -18.25 -1.99
C ALA A 46 1.26 -17.97 -2.28
N TYR A 47 0.49 -19.02 -2.59
CA TYR A 47 -0.94 -18.92 -2.79
C TYR A 47 -1.66 -18.39 -1.55
N LEU A 48 -1.34 -18.91 -0.35
CA LEU A 48 -1.93 -18.43 0.89
C LEU A 48 -1.53 -16.97 1.20
N ILE A 49 -0.27 -16.59 1.00
CA ILE A 49 0.16 -15.19 1.07
C ILE A 49 -0.65 -14.30 0.13
N ARG A 50 -0.88 -14.76 -1.10
CA ARG A 50 -1.65 -14.03 -2.10
C ARG A 50 -3.12 -13.86 -1.73
N GLN A 51 -3.74 -14.88 -1.13
CA GLN A 51 -5.14 -14.83 -0.70
C GLN A 51 -5.31 -14.02 0.59
N THR A 52 -4.37 -14.11 1.53
CA THR A 52 -4.47 -13.39 2.82
C THR A 52 -4.05 -11.93 2.70
N LEU A 53 -2.91 -11.64 2.08
CA LEU A 53 -2.34 -10.28 2.08
C LEU A 53 -2.63 -9.49 0.79
N GLY A 54 -3.22 -10.13 -0.22
CA GLY A 54 -3.58 -9.45 -1.47
C GLY A 54 -4.86 -8.61 -1.38
N TRP A 55 -5.69 -8.87 -0.36
CA TRP A 55 -7.01 -8.28 -0.17
C TRP A 55 -7.08 -7.72 1.25
N LEU A 56 -6.87 -6.41 1.37
CA LEU A 56 -6.86 -5.69 2.64
C LEU A 56 -8.11 -4.81 2.73
N ASP A 57 -8.63 -4.67 3.94
CA ASP A 57 -9.75 -3.79 4.26
C ASP A 57 -9.31 -2.30 4.33
N GLU A 58 -10.25 -1.42 4.72
CA GLU A 58 -10.02 0.02 4.89
C GLU A 58 -8.92 0.34 5.92
N ASN A 59 -8.62 -0.59 6.83
CA ASN A 59 -7.61 -0.44 7.88
C ASN A 59 -6.27 -1.09 7.52
N GLY A 60 -6.14 -1.65 6.31
CA GLY A 60 -4.95 -2.38 5.87
C GLY A 60 -4.82 -3.78 6.50
N GLN A 61 -5.88 -4.32 7.08
CA GLN A 61 -5.94 -5.66 7.64
C GLN A 61 -6.44 -6.67 6.59
N PRO A 62 -5.95 -7.92 6.60
CA PRO A 62 -6.47 -8.97 5.74
C PRO A 62 -7.99 -9.14 5.86
N ILE A 63 -8.71 -9.12 4.74
CA ILE A 63 -10.16 -9.40 4.73
C ILE A 63 -10.41 -10.86 5.14
N ASN A 64 -9.55 -11.79 4.70
CA ASN A 64 -9.63 -13.21 4.99
C ASN A 64 -8.28 -13.75 5.48
N GLU A 65 -8.18 -14.04 6.78
CA GLU A 65 -7.01 -14.71 7.36
C GLU A 65 -7.06 -16.24 7.20
N GLU A 66 -8.27 -16.80 7.15
CA GLU A 66 -8.51 -18.22 6.90
C GLU A 66 -8.94 -18.45 5.45
N VAL A 67 -8.08 -19.10 4.70
CA VAL A 67 -8.30 -19.36 3.28
C VAL A 67 -8.93 -20.74 3.13
N GLN A 68 -10.13 -20.78 2.55
CA GLN A 68 -10.73 -22.04 2.10
C GLN A 68 -10.03 -22.50 0.83
N VAL A 69 -9.47 -23.70 0.85
CA VAL A 69 -8.63 -24.22 -0.24
C VAL A 69 -9.22 -25.52 -0.78
N SER A 70 -9.58 -25.52 -2.06
CA SER A 70 -9.86 -26.76 -2.79
C SER A 70 -8.60 -27.29 -3.49
N TYR A 71 -8.56 -28.59 -3.78
CA TYR A 71 -7.47 -29.15 -4.59
C TYR A 71 -7.45 -28.57 -6.00
N ARG A 72 -8.62 -28.20 -6.54
CA ARG A 72 -8.72 -27.52 -7.83
C ARG A 72 -7.99 -26.18 -7.80
N ASP A 73 -8.19 -25.37 -6.75
CA ASP A 73 -7.48 -24.09 -6.60
C ASP A 73 -5.97 -24.29 -6.53
N LEU A 74 -5.49 -25.28 -5.77
CA LEU A 74 -4.05 -25.54 -5.68
C LEU A 74 -3.45 -26.01 -7.01
N ILE A 75 -4.20 -26.74 -7.82
CA ILE A 75 -3.73 -27.19 -9.14
C ILE A 75 -3.77 -26.03 -10.15
N GLU A 76 -4.91 -25.38 -10.29
CA GLU A 76 -5.15 -24.38 -11.34
C GLU A 76 -4.50 -23.04 -11.02
N LYS A 77 -4.56 -22.59 -9.76
CA LYS A 77 -4.07 -21.26 -9.35
C LYS A 77 -2.66 -21.30 -8.78
N ALA A 78 -2.38 -22.26 -7.88
CA ALA A 78 -1.05 -22.38 -7.28
C ALA A 78 -0.07 -23.20 -8.13
N GLY A 79 -0.55 -23.93 -9.15
CA GLY A 79 0.29 -24.77 -10.01
C GLY A 79 0.83 -26.02 -9.32
N VAL A 80 0.23 -26.51 -8.23
CA VAL A 80 0.71 -27.66 -7.48
C VAL A 80 0.21 -28.95 -8.12
N SER A 81 1.10 -29.92 -8.33
CA SER A 81 0.67 -31.22 -8.86
C SER A 81 -0.22 -31.97 -7.87
N ARG A 82 -1.26 -32.66 -8.36
CA ARG A 82 -2.25 -33.34 -7.52
C ARG A 82 -1.65 -34.26 -6.46
N GLY A 83 -0.61 -35.02 -6.83
CA GLY A 83 0.09 -35.97 -5.94
C GLY A 83 0.98 -35.31 -4.89
N SER A 84 1.47 -34.08 -5.14
CA SER A 84 2.33 -33.37 -4.19
C SER A 84 1.57 -32.58 -3.13
N ILE A 85 0.25 -32.36 -3.29
CA ILE A 85 -0.55 -31.50 -2.40
C ILE A 85 -0.52 -32.01 -0.96
N GLY A 86 -0.89 -33.28 -0.74
CA GLY A 86 -0.97 -33.86 0.60
C GLY A 86 0.35 -33.80 1.36
N PRO A 87 1.44 -34.39 0.82
CA PRO A 87 2.76 -34.33 1.45
C PRO A 87 3.27 -32.90 1.70
N ALA A 88 3.03 -31.98 0.77
CA ALA A 88 3.44 -30.59 0.93
C ALA A 88 2.69 -29.89 2.08
N ILE A 89 1.37 -30.06 2.18
CA ILE A 89 0.58 -29.49 3.29
C ILE A 89 1.07 -30.03 4.62
N GLN A 90 1.26 -31.35 4.74
CA GLN A 90 1.74 -31.97 5.97
C GLN A 90 3.08 -31.36 6.42
N LYS A 91 4.03 -31.24 5.47
CA LYS A 91 5.34 -30.69 5.78
C LYS A 91 5.31 -29.19 6.09
N LEU A 92 4.42 -28.41 5.46
CA LEU A 92 4.23 -26.99 5.77
C LEU A 92 3.64 -26.76 7.17
N VAL A 93 2.74 -27.64 7.63
CA VAL A 93 2.21 -27.61 9.00
C VAL A 93 3.32 -27.96 9.99
N GLN A 94 4.07 -29.03 9.73
CA GLN A 94 5.21 -29.45 10.57
C GLN A 94 6.30 -28.37 10.65
N SER A 95 6.61 -27.72 9.52
CA SER A 95 7.58 -26.63 9.41
C SER A 95 7.02 -25.27 9.79
N ARG A 96 5.79 -25.24 10.36
CA ARG A 96 5.18 -24.05 10.96
C ARG A 96 4.98 -22.86 10.00
N PHE A 97 4.86 -23.10 8.69
CA PHE A 97 4.51 -22.04 7.74
C PHE A 97 3.01 -21.76 7.72
N ILE A 98 2.20 -22.79 7.96
CA ILE A 98 0.74 -22.72 7.93
C ILE A 98 0.15 -23.43 9.15
N ARG A 99 -1.10 -23.10 9.48
CA ARG A 99 -1.92 -23.84 10.43
C ARG A 99 -3.19 -24.36 9.75
N VAL A 100 -3.67 -25.51 10.21
CA VAL A 100 -4.95 -26.08 9.77
C VAL A 100 -6.04 -25.49 10.65
N CYS A 101 -6.98 -24.75 10.05
CA CYS A 101 -8.14 -24.21 10.75
C CYS A 101 -9.31 -25.20 10.72
N SER A 102 -9.54 -25.84 9.57
CA SER A 102 -10.49 -26.95 9.45
C SER A 102 -10.02 -27.99 8.45
N THR A 103 -10.20 -29.26 8.79
CA THR A 103 -9.87 -30.37 7.89
C THR A 103 -10.94 -30.52 6.82
N GLY A 104 -10.53 -30.74 5.58
CA GLY A 104 -11.47 -31.05 4.50
C GLY A 104 -12.06 -32.46 4.67
N GLN A 105 -13.29 -32.64 4.20
CA GLN A 105 -13.98 -33.92 4.17
C GLN A 105 -14.33 -34.28 2.73
N SER A 106 -14.00 -35.51 2.32
CA SER A 106 -14.38 -36.01 1.00
C SER A 106 -15.90 -36.21 0.93
N LYS A 107 -16.48 -36.02 -0.26
CA LYS A 107 -17.90 -36.29 -0.48
C LYS A 107 -18.16 -37.78 -0.24
N ALA A 108 -19.10 -38.08 0.65
CA ALA A 108 -19.55 -39.44 0.95
C ALA A 108 -21.07 -39.52 0.71
N THR A 109 -21.62 -40.74 0.61
CA THR A 109 -23.06 -40.93 0.41
C THR A 109 -23.85 -40.22 1.51
N GLY A 110 -24.70 -39.25 1.15
CA GLY A 110 -25.49 -38.44 2.09
C GLY A 110 -24.76 -37.27 2.76
N ARG A 111 -23.47 -37.02 2.48
CA ARG A 111 -22.71 -35.87 3.00
C ARG A 111 -22.04 -35.08 1.88
N SER A 112 -22.25 -33.76 1.86
CA SER A 112 -21.50 -32.86 0.97
C SER A 112 -20.02 -32.85 1.37
N GLY A 113 -19.13 -32.81 0.38
CA GLY A 113 -17.71 -32.63 0.65
C GLY A 113 -17.47 -31.22 1.20
N GLN A 114 -16.52 -31.09 2.12
CA GLN A 114 -16.13 -29.82 2.72
C GLN A 114 -14.66 -29.53 2.38
N SER A 115 -14.36 -28.34 1.86
CA SER A 115 -12.98 -27.91 1.64
C SER A 115 -12.27 -27.65 2.97
N ALA A 116 -10.96 -27.91 3.00
CA ALA A 116 -10.13 -27.55 4.14
C ALA A 116 -9.93 -26.03 4.22
N LYS A 117 -9.74 -25.51 5.44
CA LYS A 117 -9.32 -24.13 5.68
C LYS A 117 -7.93 -24.10 6.29
N TYR A 118 -7.08 -23.24 5.74
CA TYR A 118 -5.72 -23.02 6.22
C TYR A 118 -5.47 -21.53 6.44
N ALA A 119 -4.61 -21.21 7.38
CA ALA A 119 -4.13 -19.86 7.59
C ALA A 119 -2.60 -19.85 7.62
N LEU A 120 -2.01 -18.70 7.28
CA LEU A 120 -0.59 -18.47 7.53
C LEU A 120 -0.34 -18.52 9.04
N ARG A 121 0.80 -19.10 9.43
CA ARG A 121 1.21 -19.05 10.83
C ARG A 121 2.01 -17.78 11.06
N TRP A 122 1.50 -16.92 11.93
CA TRP A 122 2.17 -15.71 12.38
C TRP A 122 2.91 -16.00 13.69
N SER A 123 4.15 -15.55 13.81
CA SER A 123 4.94 -15.71 15.02
C SER A 123 4.48 -14.71 16.08
N ALA A 124 4.33 -15.18 17.32
CA ALA A 124 4.12 -14.33 18.49
C ALA A 124 5.43 -13.76 19.05
N SER A 125 6.59 -14.18 18.52
CA SER A 125 7.90 -13.71 18.96
C SER A 125 8.09 -12.24 18.59
N SER A 126 8.75 -11.49 19.48
CA SER A 126 9.19 -10.11 19.25
C SER A 126 10.46 -10.03 18.39
N THR A 127 11.09 -11.17 18.08
CA THR A 127 12.37 -11.23 17.36
C THR A 127 12.21 -11.77 15.95
N PHE A 128 12.84 -11.08 14.99
CA PHE A 128 12.91 -11.53 13.60
C PHE A 128 14.06 -12.53 13.44
N THR A 129 13.76 -13.72 12.91
CA THR A 129 14.77 -14.73 12.57
C THR A 129 14.87 -14.95 11.06
N LYS A 130 16.08 -15.29 10.60
CA LYS A 130 16.36 -15.83 9.26
C LYS A 130 16.72 -17.31 9.29
N SER A 131 16.80 -17.91 10.48
CA SER A 131 17.12 -19.33 10.64
C SER A 131 15.86 -20.17 10.41
N VAL A 132 16.03 -21.30 9.71
CA VAL A 132 14.97 -22.28 9.51
C VAL A 132 14.62 -22.96 10.83
N ASP A 133 15.63 -23.26 11.66
CA ASP A 133 15.45 -24.03 12.90
C ASP A 133 14.72 -23.23 13.99
N GLU A 134 14.88 -21.90 13.97
CA GLU A 134 14.21 -20.98 14.89
C GLU A 134 12.85 -20.49 14.34
N PHE A 135 12.46 -20.91 13.14
CA PHE A 135 11.26 -20.41 12.49
C PHE A 135 9.99 -20.97 13.18
N ASP A 136 9.25 -20.08 13.86
CA ASP A 136 7.97 -20.42 14.50
C ASP A 136 6.74 -19.81 13.81
N GLY A 137 6.95 -19.13 12.69
CA GLY A 137 5.92 -18.43 11.93
C GLY A 137 6.43 -17.11 11.33
N PHE A 138 5.62 -16.51 10.47
CA PHE A 138 5.93 -15.23 9.85
C PHE A 138 5.91 -14.09 10.87
N PHE A 139 6.95 -13.27 10.87
CA PHE A 139 7.10 -12.14 11.77
C PHE A 139 6.16 -10.98 11.39
N VAL A 140 5.51 -10.38 12.39
CA VAL A 140 4.48 -9.35 12.19
C VAL A 140 5.06 -7.92 12.19
N GLY A 141 6.24 -7.70 12.77
CA GLY A 141 6.80 -6.36 12.99
C GLY A 141 7.15 -5.56 11.73
N GLU A 142 7.20 -4.23 11.92
CA GLU A 142 7.49 -3.26 10.85
C GLU A 142 8.90 -3.41 10.27
N GLY A 143 9.09 -3.03 9.01
CA GLY A 143 10.38 -3.11 8.33
C GLY A 143 10.79 -4.51 7.83
N HIS A 144 10.06 -5.56 8.21
CA HIS A 144 10.35 -6.95 7.82
C HIS A 144 9.46 -7.48 6.68
N ARG A 145 8.92 -6.57 5.87
CA ARG A 145 8.12 -6.90 4.68
C ARG A 145 8.69 -6.20 3.45
N THR A 146 8.65 -6.89 2.32
CA THR A 146 9.04 -6.35 1.02
C THR A 146 7.78 -6.20 0.16
N PRO A 147 7.56 -5.05 -0.50
CA PRO A 147 6.47 -4.94 -1.48
C PRO A 147 6.82 -5.74 -2.72
N ILE A 148 6.15 -6.88 -2.92
CA ILE A 148 6.40 -7.79 -4.03
C ILE A 148 5.24 -7.69 -5.02
N PRO A 149 5.49 -7.45 -6.32
CA PRO A 149 4.44 -7.37 -7.33
C PRO A 149 3.55 -8.62 -7.38
N ASN A 150 2.25 -8.43 -7.63
CA ASN A 150 1.29 -9.53 -7.67
C ASN A 150 1.65 -10.61 -8.71
N SER A 151 2.18 -10.21 -9.87
CA SER A 151 2.54 -11.14 -10.94
C SER A 151 3.66 -12.13 -10.55
N PHE A 152 4.45 -11.85 -9.51
CA PHE A 152 5.36 -12.85 -8.96
C PHE A 152 4.60 -14.05 -8.37
N PHE A 153 3.50 -13.79 -7.68
CA PHE A 153 2.63 -14.83 -7.09
C PHE A 153 1.68 -15.43 -8.11
N ASP A 154 1.16 -14.62 -9.02
CA ASP A 154 0.08 -15.01 -9.93
C ASP A 154 0.60 -15.68 -11.21
N GLU A 155 1.81 -15.34 -11.68
CA GLU A 155 2.37 -15.85 -12.95
C GLU A 155 3.64 -16.66 -12.75
N ILE A 156 4.61 -16.14 -11.98
CA ILE A 156 5.96 -16.72 -11.91
C ILE A 156 5.98 -17.97 -11.02
N ILE A 157 5.57 -17.87 -9.76
CA ILE A 157 5.60 -19.01 -8.83
C ILE A 157 4.80 -20.24 -9.34
N PRO A 158 3.58 -20.10 -9.90
CA PRO A 158 2.79 -21.24 -10.37
C PRO A 158 3.36 -21.94 -11.59
N THR A 159 4.09 -21.22 -12.46
CA THR A 159 4.53 -21.75 -13.76
C THR A 159 6.00 -22.14 -13.77
N GLU A 160 6.86 -21.42 -13.06
CA GLU A 160 8.31 -21.56 -13.16
C GLU A 160 8.91 -22.71 -12.35
N THR A 161 10.14 -23.09 -12.72
CA THR A 161 10.95 -24.01 -11.92
C THR A 161 11.35 -23.37 -10.59
N ARG A 162 11.65 -24.21 -9.59
CA ARG A 162 12.09 -23.74 -8.26
C ARG A 162 13.36 -22.88 -8.35
N ALA A 163 14.27 -23.20 -9.27
CA ALA A 163 15.51 -22.46 -9.45
C ALA A 163 15.26 -21.04 -9.97
N VAL A 164 14.39 -20.88 -10.98
CA VAL A 164 13.99 -19.58 -11.51
C VAL A 164 13.28 -18.75 -10.45
N VAL A 165 12.30 -19.34 -9.72
CA VAL A 165 11.60 -18.65 -8.62
C VAL A 165 12.57 -18.13 -7.56
N LYS A 166 13.56 -18.95 -7.17
CA LYS A 166 14.60 -18.59 -6.22
C LYS A 166 15.45 -17.41 -6.70
N VAL A 167 15.89 -17.42 -7.96
CA VAL A 167 16.67 -16.34 -8.56
C VAL A 167 15.85 -15.04 -8.62
N VAL A 168 14.63 -15.10 -9.17
CA VAL A 168 13.76 -13.93 -9.30
C VAL A 168 13.41 -13.36 -7.92
N GLY A 169 13.07 -14.21 -6.95
CA GLY A 169 12.81 -13.82 -5.57
C GLY A 169 14.02 -13.16 -4.90
N THR A 170 15.23 -13.66 -5.16
CA THR A 170 16.48 -13.05 -4.67
C THR A 170 16.67 -11.64 -5.24
N VAL A 171 16.48 -11.45 -6.55
CA VAL A 171 16.61 -10.14 -7.19
C VAL A 171 15.53 -9.18 -6.68
N LEU A 172 14.27 -9.61 -6.57
CA LEU A 172 13.18 -8.82 -5.99
C LEU A 172 13.52 -8.35 -4.57
N ARG A 173 14.01 -9.26 -3.72
CA ARG A 173 14.39 -8.96 -2.33
C ARG A 173 15.49 -7.91 -2.24
N HIS A 174 16.48 -7.98 -3.13
CA HIS A 174 17.68 -7.11 -3.11
C HIS A 174 17.50 -5.77 -3.82
N THR A 175 16.55 -5.68 -4.73
CA THR A 175 16.23 -4.44 -5.43
C THR A 175 15.12 -3.69 -4.68
N ILE A 176 13.97 -4.33 -4.51
CA ILE A 176 12.79 -3.70 -3.94
C ILE A 176 12.84 -3.68 -2.40
N GLY A 177 13.32 -4.75 -1.78
CA GLY A 177 13.26 -4.91 -0.32
C GLY A 177 14.25 -4.06 0.48
N TYR A 178 15.09 -3.27 -0.17
CA TYR A 178 16.00 -2.32 0.49
C TYR A 178 15.52 -0.89 0.23
N GLN A 179 15.02 -0.27 1.29
CA GLN A 179 14.58 1.13 1.33
C GLN A 179 15.63 1.96 2.07
N ASN A 180 16.04 3.08 1.50
CA ASN A 180 16.94 4.01 2.18
C ASN A 180 16.18 4.82 3.24
N GLN A 181 16.91 5.56 4.08
CA GLN A 181 16.34 6.41 5.14
C GLN A 181 15.36 7.49 4.64
N PHE A 182 15.34 7.78 3.34
CA PHE A 182 14.46 8.76 2.71
C PHE A 182 13.30 8.12 1.92
N GLY A 183 13.11 6.81 2.06
CA GLY A 183 12.02 6.07 1.41
C GLY A 183 12.27 5.64 -0.04
N GLY A 184 13.42 5.98 -0.62
CA GLY A 184 13.82 5.50 -1.94
C GLY A 184 14.24 4.03 -1.92
N ARG A 185 13.77 3.25 -2.91
CA ARG A 185 14.16 1.84 -3.09
C ARG A 185 15.26 1.71 -4.13
N ARG A 186 16.09 0.67 -4.01
CA ARG A 186 17.13 0.39 -5.01
C ARG A 186 16.49 -0.05 -6.33
N LYS A 187 17.01 0.42 -7.45
CA LYS A 187 16.54 0.01 -8.79
C LYS A 187 17.27 -1.24 -9.31
N SER A 188 18.50 -1.42 -8.87
CA SER A 188 19.37 -2.56 -9.19
C SER A 188 20.20 -2.93 -7.97
N ALA A 189 20.76 -4.13 -7.97
CA ALA A 189 21.66 -4.60 -6.92
C ALA A 189 22.84 -5.38 -7.53
N PRO A 190 24.08 -5.17 -7.05
CA PRO A 190 25.21 -6.02 -7.40
C PRO A 190 25.05 -7.38 -6.73
N LEU A 191 24.91 -8.44 -7.53
CA LEU A 191 24.71 -9.80 -7.06
C LEU A 191 25.68 -10.72 -7.79
N SER A 192 26.74 -11.16 -7.11
CA SER A 192 27.67 -12.12 -7.69
C SER A 192 27.02 -13.51 -7.81
N TYR A 193 27.53 -14.33 -8.73
CA TYR A 193 27.07 -15.72 -8.89
C TYR A 193 27.10 -16.51 -7.58
N ASN A 194 28.21 -16.45 -6.84
CA ASN A 194 28.36 -17.13 -5.56
C ASN A 194 27.37 -16.59 -4.51
N TYR A 195 27.07 -15.28 -4.54
CA TYR A 195 26.09 -14.70 -3.63
C TYR A 195 24.69 -15.22 -3.92
N VAL A 196 24.24 -15.16 -5.18
CA VAL A 196 22.92 -15.69 -5.59
C VAL A 196 22.82 -17.17 -5.24
N GLN A 197 23.85 -17.96 -5.53
CA GLN A 197 23.88 -19.39 -5.21
C GLN A 197 23.64 -19.65 -3.72
N ARG A 198 24.39 -18.97 -2.84
CA ARG A 198 24.29 -19.14 -1.39
C ARG A 198 22.96 -18.63 -0.85
N TYR A 199 22.55 -17.42 -1.25
CA TYR A 199 21.32 -16.79 -0.77
C TYR A 199 20.07 -17.57 -1.18
N ALA A 200 20.01 -17.99 -2.45
CA ALA A 200 18.90 -18.78 -2.97
C ALA A 200 18.88 -20.23 -2.46
N GLY A 201 19.96 -20.71 -1.85
CA GLY A 201 20.14 -22.12 -1.50
C GLY A 201 20.13 -23.02 -2.74
N LEU A 202 20.88 -22.65 -3.78
CA LEU A 202 21.04 -23.46 -4.99
C LEU A 202 22.32 -24.29 -4.89
N ASN A 203 22.21 -25.59 -5.10
CA ASN A 203 23.33 -26.52 -4.90
C ASN A 203 24.30 -26.58 -6.09
N SER A 204 23.87 -26.13 -7.28
CA SER A 204 24.67 -26.18 -8.49
C SER A 204 24.87 -24.81 -9.12
N ARG A 205 26.11 -24.52 -9.51
CA ARG A 205 26.46 -23.31 -10.29
C ARG A 205 25.83 -23.31 -11.68
N SER A 206 25.79 -24.46 -12.35
CA SER A 206 25.13 -24.57 -13.67
C SER A 206 23.65 -24.24 -13.56
N GLY A 207 22.98 -24.75 -12.52
CA GLY A 207 21.57 -24.46 -12.25
C GLY A 207 21.30 -22.97 -11.93
N VAL A 208 22.25 -22.26 -11.31
CA VAL A 208 22.15 -20.80 -11.11
C VAL A 208 22.25 -20.08 -12.45
N SER A 209 23.24 -20.44 -13.27
CA SER A 209 23.45 -19.84 -14.60
C SER A 209 22.25 -20.04 -15.51
N GLU A 210 21.73 -21.27 -15.59
CA GLU A 210 20.56 -21.60 -16.38
C GLU A 210 19.32 -20.85 -15.88
N ALA A 211 19.08 -20.81 -14.56
CA ALA A 211 17.95 -20.08 -13.99
C ALA A 211 18.03 -18.57 -14.23
N ILE A 212 19.23 -17.98 -14.19
CA ILE A 212 19.44 -16.56 -14.54
C ILE A 212 19.14 -16.33 -16.02
N ALA A 213 19.65 -17.19 -16.91
CA ALA A 213 19.42 -17.09 -18.35
C ALA A 213 17.91 -17.16 -18.67
N VAL A 214 17.21 -18.17 -18.14
CA VAL A 214 15.75 -18.30 -18.31
C VAL A 214 15.01 -17.09 -17.74
N ALA A 215 15.41 -16.59 -16.57
CA ALA A 215 14.76 -15.42 -15.97
C ALA A 215 14.97 -14.13 -16.78
N GLN A 216 16.09 -14.00 -17.50
CA GLN A 216 16.35 -12.88 -18.41
C GLN A 216 15.58 -13.03 -19.72
N GLU A 217 15.60 -14.22 -20.31
CA GLU A 217 14.91 -14.56 -21.56
C GLU A 217 13.40 -14.32 -21.41
N ARG A 218 12.79 -14.84 -20.34
CA ARG A 218 11.37 -14.63 -20.03
C ARG A 218 11.07 -13.20 -19.54
N GLY A 219 12.09 -12.37 -19.35
CA GLY A 219 11.93 -10.97 -19.02
C GLY A 219 11.47 -10.70 -17.59
N TYR A 220 11.79 -11.57 -16.63
CA TYR A 220 11.57 -11.31 -15.21
C TYR A 220 12.64 -10.35 -14.65
N ILE A 221 13.89 -10.57 -15.05
CA ILE A 221 15.04 -9.77 -14.61
C ILE A 221 15.84 -9.26 -15.80
N THR A 222 16.67 -8.24 -15.56
CA THR A 222 17.61 -7.69 -16.53
C THR A 222 18.97 -7.52 -15.87
N CYS A 223 20.04 -7.91 -16.55
CA CYS A 223 21.41 -7.55 -16.14
C CYS A 223 21.69 -6.12 -16.61
N THR A 224 21.77 -5.17 -15.69
CA THR A 224 22.02 -3.76 -16.01
C THR A 224 23.50 -3.47 -16.24
N GLN A 225 24.38 -4.27 -15.62
CA GLN A 225 25.82 -4.18 -15.78
C GLN A 225 26.40 -5.59 -15.66
N ALA A 226 27.15 -6.03 -16.66
CA ALA A 226 27.86 -7.29 -16.60
C ALA A 226 28.95 -7.24 -15.51
N GLY A 227 29.15 -8.35 -14.80
CA GLY A 227 30.26 -8.47 -13.86
C GLY A 227 31.57 -8.65 -14.60
N GLN A 228 32.66 -8.21 -13.99
CA GLN A 228 34.02 -8.37 -14.53
C GLN A 228 34.81 -9.36 -13.67
N PHE A 229 35.41 -10.34 -14.32
CA PHE A 229 36.42 -11.20 -13.74
C PHE A 229 37.79 -10.65 -14.14
N ASP A 230 38.66 -10.43 -13.16
CA ASP A 230 40.01 -9.94 -13.35
C ASP A 230 40.96 -10.68 -12.40
N ALA A 231 42.24 -10.80 -12.77
CA ALA A 231 43.26 -11.35 -11.90
C ALA A 231 43.50 -10.44 -10.68
N ASP A 232 43.40 -9.12 -10.89
CA ASP A 232 43.41 -8.15 -9.79
C ASP A 232 42.04 -8.07 -9.12
N ARG A 233 41.99 -8.42 -7.83
CA ARG A 233 40.77 -8.36 -7.01
C ARG A 233 40.16 -6.96 -6.95
N SER A 234 40.96 -5.90 -7.14
CA SER A 234 40.47 -4.52 -7.12
C SER A 234 39.58 -4.18 -8.31
N GLN A 235 39.77 -4.89 -9.44
CA GLN A 235 39.04 -4.70 -10.69
C GLN A 235 37.86 -5.68 -10.83
N GLN A 236 37.76 -6.68 -9.94
CA GLN A 236 36.64 -7.61 -9.93
C GLN A 236 35.34 -6.90 -9.53
N SER A 237 34.30 -7.09 -10.33
CA SER A 237 32.98 -6.52 -10.05
C SER A 237 31.88 -7.55 -10.23
N ALA A 238 30.90 -7.52 -9.32
CA ALA A 238 29.72 -8.36 -9.44
C ALA A 238 28.77 -7.82 -10.53
N ALA A 239 28.08 -8.72 -11.22
CA ALA A 239 27.01 -8.32 -12.13
C ALA A 239 25.89 -7.62 -11.35
N CYS A 240 25.34 -6.56 -11.93
CA CYS A 240 24.19 -5.85 -11.38
C CYS A 240 22.91 -6.32 -12.05
N TYR A 241 21.93 -6.71 -11.24
CA TYR A 241 20.62 -7.13 -11.72
C TYR A 241 19.53 -6.18 -11.24
N SER A 242 18.53 -5.99 -12.09
CA SER A 242 17.27 -5.34 -11.78
C SER A 242 16.11 -6.25 -12.15
N VAL A 243 14.93 -5.99 -11.60
CA VAL A 243 13.70 -6.56 -12.13
C VAL A 243 13.27 -5.77 -13.36
N ARG A 244 12.67 -6.46 -14.34
CA ARG A 244 12.13 -5.79 -15.51
C ARG A 244 10.79 -5.17 -15.15
N TRP A 245 10.73 -3.84 -15.15
CA TRP A 245 9.49 -3.11 -14.95
C TRP A 245 8.76 -2.95 -16.29
N PHE A 246 7.43 -2.99 -16.24
CA PHE A 246 6.57 -2.61 -17.34
C PHE A 246 6.75 -1.12 -17.64
N ALA A 247 6.94 -0.75 -18.92
CA ALA A 247 7.17 0.64 -19.30
C ALA A 247 5.92 1.50 -19.03
N ALA A 248 6.08 2.60 -18.30
CA ALA A 248 5.00 3.50 -17.89
C ALA A 248 4.15 4.02 -19.08
N ASN A 249 4.74 4.10 -20.28
CA ASN A 249 4.08 4.61 -21.49
C ASN A 249 3.07 3.62 -22.11
N GLN A 250 2.94 2.41 -21.56
CA GLN A 250 1.98 1.39 -22.04
C GLN A 250 0.88 1.08 -21.02
N VAL A 251 0.84 1.77 -19.88
CA VAL A 251 -0.18 1.56 -18.84
C VAL A 251 -1.48 2.23 -19.29
N VAL A 252 -2.36 1.46 -19.94
CA VAL A 252 -3.79 1.79 -19.94
C VAL A 252 -4.27 1.60 -18.50
N PRO A 253 -4.90 2.60 -17.86
CA PRO A 253 -5.29 2.50 -16.46
C PRO A 253 -6.43 1.50 -16.30
N ILE A 254 -6.09 0.23 -16.09
CA ILE A 254 -7.05 -0.80 -15.68
C ILE A 254 -6.99 -0.86 -14.16
N SER A 255 -7.70 0.09 -13.54
CA SER A 255 -7.98 0.08 -12.11
C SER A 255 -9.25 -0.70 -11.86
N SER A 256 -9.14 -1.98 -11.52
CA SER A 256 -10.07 -2.66 -10.61
C SER A 256 -9.48 -3.98 -10.15
N LYS A 257 -9.21 -4.11 -8.85
CA LYS A 257 -9.05 -5.41 -8.19
C LYS A 257 -10.46 -6.01 -8.09
N ASN A 258 -10.90 -6.74 -9.12
CA ASN A 258 -12.14 -7.50 -9.05
C ASN A 258 -11.86 -8.89 -8.48
N GLU A 259 -12.69 -9.30 -7.53
CA GLU A 259 -12.81 -10.68 -7.05
C GLU A 259 -13.30 -11.61 -8.18
N PRO A 260 -12.99 -12.92 -8.15
CA PRO A 260 -13.66 -13.93 -8.97
C PRO A 260 -14.93 -14.43 -8.24
N GLU A 261 -16.13 -14.61 -8.77
CA GLU A 261 -16.79 -14.50 -10.08
C GLU A 261 -18.29 -14.24 -9.79
N ASP A 262 -19.05 -13.63 -10.72
CA ASP A 262 -20.24 -14.31 -11.25
C ASP A 262 -20.72 -13.64 -12.55
N ARG A 263 -20.79 -14.46 -13.62
CA ARG A 263 -21.42 -14.10 -14.88
C ARG A 263 -22.93 -14.08 -14.66
N PHE A 264 -23.61 -12.97 -14.98
CA PHE A 264 -24.82 -13.01 -15.83
C PHE A 264 -25.30 -11.61 -16.29
N ASN A 265 -25.61 -11.54 -17.59
CA ASN A 265 -26.53 -10.67 -18.32
C ASN A 265 -26.19 -9.22 -18.78
N LYS A 266 -25.86 -9.17 -20.08
CA LYS A 266 -26.45 -8.39 -21.20
C LYS A 266 -26.27 -6.86 -21.33
N ARG A 267 -25.52 -6.53 -22.40
CA ARG A 267 -25.68 -5.46 -23.42
C ARG A 267 -26.75 -4.36 -23.20
N THR A 268 -26.32 -3.09 -23.36
CA THR A 268 -26.60 -2.17 -24.51
C THR A 268 -25.73 -0.89 -24.35
N SER A 269 -24.83 -0.60 -25.29
CA SER A 269 -24.92 0.38 -26.41
C SER A 269 -24.65 1.85 -26.05
N ASN A 270 -23.59 2.39 -26.66
CA ASN A 270 -23.41 3.74 -27.22
C ASN A 270 -23.94 4.99 -26.48
N GLY A 271 -23.06 5.98 -26.30
CA GLY A 271 -23.51 7.36 -26.07
C GLY A 271 -22.44 8.37 -25.65
N SER A 272 -21.59 8.75 -26.60
CA SER A 272 -21.12 10.13 -26.88
C SER A 272 -20.67 11.10 -25.77
N LYS A 273 -19.40 11.53 -25.93
CA LYS A 273 -18.86 12.91 -25.86
C LYS A 273 -19.85 14.04 -25.50
N SER A 274 -19.52 14.86 -24.49
CA SER A 274 -19.23 16.32 -24.59
C SER A 274 -19.43 17.07 -23.25
N ARG A 275 -18.58 18.08 -23.00
CA ARG A 275 -18.67 19.09 -21.93
C ARG A 275 -19.76 20.13 -22.22
N PRO A 276 -20.23 20.86 -21.20
CA PRO A 276 -20.09 22.34 -21.19
C PRO A 276 -19.69 22.85 -19.78
N VAL A 277 -18.65 23.68 -19.61
CA VAL A 277 -18.58 25.14 -19.83
C VAL A 277 -19.58 25.94 -18.97
N ASP A 278 -18.97 26.75 -18.10
CA ASP A 278 -19.44 27.87 -17.27
C ASP A 278 -20.87 28.38 -17.46
N ARG A 279 -21.61 28.50 -16.35
CA ARG A 279 -22.61 29.56 -16.21
C ARG A 279 -22.93 29.91 -14.75
N PHE A 280 -22.82 31.22 -14.51
CA PHE A 280 -23.40 32.04 -13.43
C PHE A 280 -22.72 32.10 -12.05
N LYS A 281 -21.84 33.11 -11.98
CA LYS A 281 -21.65 33.98 -10.81
C LYS A 281 -22.99 34.57 -10.35
N LYS A 282 -23.29 34.50 -9.05
CA LYS A 282 -23.82 35.64 -8.29
C LYS A 282 -23.20 35.66 -6.88
N ARG A 283 -22.52 36.77 -6.61
CA ARG A 283 -22.06 37.29 -5.32
C ARG A 283 -23.27 37.92 -4.63
N THR A 284 -23.41 37.75 -3.32
CA THR A 284 -23.60 38.88 -2.39
C THR A 284 -23.30 38.46 -0.96
N THR A 285 -22.71 39.42 -0.26
CA THR A 285 -22.24 39.46 1.11
C THR A 285 -23.31 40.00 2.04
N SER A 286 -23.45 39.45 3.26
CA SER A 286 -23.81 40.22 4.45
C SER A 286 -23.57 39.40 5.74
N LYS A 287 -23.03 40.10 6.74
CA LYS A 287 -22.70 39.68 8.11
C LYS A 287 -23.86 39.99 9.07
N THR A 288 -23.99 39.16 10.12
CA THR A 288 -24.47 39.36 11.53
C THR A 288 -25.49 40.48 11.85
N ASP A 289 -26.53 40.33 12.70
CA ASP A 289 -26.55 39.78 14.06
C ASP A 289 -27.98 39.64 14.66
N SER A 290 -28.05 38.86 15.75
CA SER A 290 -28.94 38.92 16.94
C SER A 290 -30.49 38.80 16.89
N LYS A 291 -30.94 37.69 17.54
CA LYS A 291 -32.07 37.47 18.47
C LYS A 291 -33.47 37.98 18.09
N ASP A 292 -34.34 37.02 17.77
CA ASP A 292 -35.79 37.21 17.77
C ASP A 292 -36.51 35.92 18.23
N ILE A 293 -36.91 35.87 19.51
CA ILE A 293 -37.62 34.73 20.11
C ILE A 293 -39.09 34.67 19.63
N HIS A 294 -39.60 35.74 18.99
CA HIS A 294 -40.95 35.77 18.40
C HIS A 294 -41.04 35.21 16.98
N LYS A 295 -39.93 34.93 16.29
CA LYS A 295 -39.95 34.31 14.95
C LYS A 295 -40.16 32.80 14.98
N GLN A 296 -39.98 32.13 16.11
CA GLN A 296 -40.04 30.66 16.16
C GLN A 296 -41.47 30.11 15.98
N GLN A 297 -42.52 30.85 16.38
CA GLN A 297 -43.89 30.41 16.11
C GLN A 297 -44.31 30.61 14.65
N HIS A 298 -43.80 31.65 13.97
CA HIS A 298 -44.11 31.88 12.56
C HIS A 298 -43.29 30.99 11.61
N VAL A 299 -42.05 30.66 11.98
CA VAL A 299 -41.17 29.75 11.22
C VAL A 299 -41.65 28.30 11.33
N ALA A 300 -42.10 27.87 12.52
CA ALA A 300 -42.68 26.53 12.69
C ALA A 300 -43.93 26.34 11.82
N SER A 301 -44.81 27.35 11.77
CA SER A 301 -46.00 27.32 10.89
C SER A 301 -45.63 27.28 9.41
N GLN A 302 -44.61 28.04 8.98
CA GLN A 302 -44.13 28.03 7.59
C GLN A 302 -43.51 26.69 7.17
N GLU A 303 -42.73 26.06 8.05
CA GLU A 303 -42.13 24.74 7.79
C GLU A 303 -43.19 23.64 7.73
N THR A 304 -44.23 23.71 8.57
CA THR A 304 -45.37 22.80 8.49
C THR A 304 -46.17 22.98 7.21
N GLU A 305 -46.46 24.22 6.81
CA GLU A 305 -47.16 24.50 5.55
C GLU A 305 -46.36 24.02 4.33
N ALA A 306 -45.04 24.24 4.33
CA ALA A 306 -44.17 23.76 3.26
C ALA A 306 -44.13 22.22 3.19
N ALA A 307 -44.06 21.52 4.32
CA ALA A 307 -44.10 20.06 4.35
C ALA A 307 -45.46 19.50 3.86
N ILE A 308 -46.57 20.17 4.21
CA ILE A 308 -47.90 19.80 3.71
C ILE A 308 -47.96 20.00 2.19
N GLN A 309 -47.47 21.13 1.68
CA GLN A 309 -47.44 21.42 0.25
C GLN A 309 -46.63 20.37 -0.53
N LEU A 310 -45.48 19.94 -0.01
CA LEU A 310 -44.67 18.88 -0.61
C LEU A 310 -45.39 17.52 -0.65
N LEU A 311 -46.20 17.20 0.37
CA LEU A 311 -47.02 15.97 0.38
C LEU A 311 -48.18 16.05 -0.62
N LEU A 312 -48.80 17.22 -0.78
CA LEU A 312 -49.83 17.46 -1.79
C LEU A 312 -49.26 17.29 -3.21
N GLU A 313 -48.07 17.83 -3.47
CA GLU A 313 -47.36 17.66 -4.74
C GLU A 313 -46.98 16.19 -5.03
N ALA A 314 -46.73 15.41 -3.97
CA ALA A 314 -46.52 13.97 -4.07
C ALA A 314 -47.83 13.17 -4.27
N GLY A 315 -48.99 13.83 -4.27
CA GLY A 315 -50.31 13.24 -4.51
C GLY A 315 -51.02 12.71 -3.26
N VAL A 316 -50.57 13.10 -2.05
CA VAL A 316 -51.25 12.74 -0.79
C VAL A 316 -52.47 13.64 -0.61
N ASP A 317 -53.60 13.08 -0.17
CA ASP A 317 -54.80 13.87 0.15
C ASP A 317 -54.52 14.89 1.28
N ARG A 318 -55.15 16.07 1.19
CA ARG A 318 -54.90 17.19 2.11
C ARG A 318 -55.16 16.80 3.56
N ALA A 319 -56.26 16.11 3.87
CA ALA A 319 -56.58 15.73 5.24
C ALA A 319 -55.56 14.72 5.82
N ILE A 320 -55.03 13.84 4.97
CA ILE A 320 -54.00 12.87 5.34
C ILE A 320 -52.63 13.57 5.53
N ALA A 321 -52.27 14.51 4.65
CA ALA A 321 -51.04 15.27 4.74
C ALA A 321 -50.94 16.09 6.03
N PHE A 322 -52.02 16.77 6.42
CA PHE A 322 -52.11 17.49 7.70
C PHE A 322 -51.87 16.55 8.90
N ARG A 323 -52.59 15.43 8.96
CA ARG A 323 -52.43 14.45 10.05
C ARG A 323 -51.02 13.85 10.11
N LEU A 324 -50.38 13.62 8.96
CA LEU A 324 -49.02 13.07 8.89
C LEU A 324 -47.97 14.05 9.42
N VAL A 325 -48.06 15.33 9.01
CA VAL A 325 -47.14 16.39 9.46
C VAL A 325 -47.36 16.70 10.94
N GLU A 326 -48.61 16.81 11.39
CA GLU A 326 -48.95 17.03 12.81
C GLU A 326 -48.41 15.91 13.71
N LYS A 327 -48.55 14.64 13.28
CA LYS A 327 -48.12 13.49 14.09
C LYS A 327 -46.61 13.22 14.04
N SER A 328 -45.96 13.49 12.90
CA SER A 328 -44.58 13.03 12.64
C SER A 328 -43.54 14.15 12.60
N GLY A 329 -43.99 15.41 12.50
CA GLY A 329 -43.14 16.59 12.36
C GLY A 329 -42.67 16.86 10.92
N PRO A 330 -42.43 18.15 10.56
CA PRO A 330 -42.08 18.55 9.20
C PRO A 330 -40.72 18.01 8.73
N GLU A 331 -39.71 17.93 9.60
CA GLU A 331 -38.37 17.43 9.26
C GLU A 331 -38.39 15.96 8.82
N ARG A 332 -39.16 15.13 9.52
CA ARG A 332 -39.29 13.70 9.20
C ARG A 332 -39.96 13.50 7.85
N VAL A 333 -41.00 14.29 7.56
CA VAL A 333 -41.72 14.26 6.28
C VAL A 333 -40.79 14.64 5.13
N GLN A 334 -40.05 15.74 5.26
CA GLN A 334 -39.09 16.16 4.25
C GLN A 334 -37.98 15.12 4.03
N ARG A 335 -37.47 14.52 5.11
CA ARG A 335 -36.43 13.48 5.05
C ARG A 335 -36.90 12.24 4.29
N GLN A 336 -38.12 11.73 4.57
CA GLN A 336 -38.63 10.55 3.88
C GLN A 336 -38.98 10.84 2.42
N LEU A 337 -39.48 12.03 2.10
CA LEU A 337 -39.70 12.48 0.72
C LEU A 337 -38.41 12.44 -0.10
N GLN A 338 -37.28 12.92 0.46
CA GLN A 338 -35.98 12.87 -0.21
C GLN A 338 -35.47 11.45 -0.46
N TRP A 339 -35.90 10.48 0.35
CA TRP A 339 -35.50 9.08 0.23
C TRP A 339 -36.43 8.25 -0.66
N LEU A 340 -37.61 8.78 -1.00
CA LEU A 340 -38.65 8.02 -1.69
C LEU A 340 -38.17 7.44 -3.03
N ASP A 341 -37.51 8.25 -3.85
CA ASP A 341 -37.01 7.81 -5.16
C ASP A 341 -35.87 6.79 -5.02
N ALA A 342 -35.06 6.92 -3.97
CA ALA A 342 -33.98 5.99 -3.66
C ALA A 342 -34.47 4.62 -3.15
N ARG A 343 -35.76 4.50 -2.77
CA ARG A 343 -36.41 3.23 -2.38
C ARG A 343 -37.03 2.48 -3.57
N THR A 344 -37.05 3.06 -4.77
CA THR A 344 -37.58 2.44 -6.01
C THR A 344 -38.97 1.80 -5.84
N PRO A 345 -40.02 2.58 -5.51
CA PRO A 345 -41.38 2.06 -5.35
C PRO A 345 -41.91 1.48 -6.67
N ARG A 346 -42.36 0.22 -6.67
CA ARG A 346 -42.83 -0.46 -7.89
C ARG A 346 -44.29 -0.21 -8.22
N GLU A 347 -45.18 -0.15 -7.22
CA GLU A 347 -46.64 -0.16 -7.49
C GLU A 347 -47.43 0.85 -6.64
N ASN A 348 -47.03 1.12 -5.39
CA ASN A 348 -47.76 2.07 -4.53
C ASN A 348 -46.82 3.09 -3.86
N ARG A 349 -46.46 4.12 -4.61
CA ARG A 349 -45.53 5.19 -4.16
C ARG A 349 -46.08 5.98 -2.96
N ILE A 350 -47.38 6.31 -2.97
CA ILE A 350 -48.03 7.08 -1.92
C ILE A 350 -48.16 6.26 -0.64
N GLY A 351 -48.63 5.01 -0.75
CA GLY A 351 -48.73 4.10 0.38
C GLY A 351 -47.38 3.82 1.03
N LEU A 352 -46.32 3.66 0.22
CA LEU A 352 -44.95 3.50 0.71
C LEU A 352 -44.47 4.76 1.45
N LEU A 353 -44.72 5.95 0.90
CA LEU A 353 -44.36 7.22 1.52
C LEU A 353 -45.05 7.38 2.89
N CYS A 354 -46.37 7.23 2.95
CA CYS A 354 -47.15 7.34 4.19
C CYS A 354 -46.67 6.36 5.26
N LYS A 355 -46.38 5.11 4.86
CA LYS A 355 -45.85 4.08 5.77
C LYS A 355 -44.45 4.44 6.27
N SER A 356 -43.57 4.89 5.39
CA SER A 356 -42.19 5.27 5.75
C SER A 356 -42.10 6.48 6.69
N ILE A 357 -43.04 7.43 6.58
CA ILE A 357 -43.18 8.58 7.50
C ILE A 357 -43.70 8.11 8.87
N THR A 358 -44.74 7.26 8.87
CA THR A 358 -45.37 6.79 10.10
C THR A 358 -44.42 5.91 10.93
N GLU A 359 -43.67 5.02 10.28
CA GLU A 359 -42.76 4.06 10.92
C GLU A 359 -41.31 4.56 11.01
N ASP A 360 -41.02 5.77 10.54
CA ASP A 360 -39.67 6.38 10.49
C ASP A 360 -38.57 5.49 9.95
N TRP A 361 -38.76 5.02 8.73
CA TRP A 361 -37.81 4.10 8.13
C TRP A 361 -36.42 4.71 8.03
N SER A 362 -35.41 3.93 8.41
CA SER A 362 -33.99 4.28 8.24
C SER A 362 -33.64 4.62 6.78
N PRO A 363 -32.56 5.39 6.54
CA PRO A 363 -32.13 5.79 5.20
C PRO A 363 -31.92 4.56 4.30
N PRO A 364 -32.34 4.62 3.01
CA PRO A 364 -32.11 3.54 2.07
C PRO A 364 -30.62 3.20 1.97
N PRO A 365 -30.24 1.91 1.77
CA PRO A 365 -28.85 1.51 1.64
C PRO A 365 -28.07 2.31 0.60
N SER A 366 -28.72 2.68 -0.51
CA SER A 366 -28.15 3.52 -1.58
C SER A 366 -27.74 4.92 -1.10
N ILE A 367 -28.57 5.56 -0.26
CA ILE A 367 -28.28 6.87 0.34
C ILE A 367 -27.24 6.74 1.45
N ALA A 368 -27.32 5.70 2.28
CA ALA A 368 -26.34 5.44 3.34
C ALA A 368 -24.93 5.24 2.76
N VAL A 369 -24.81 4.46 1.68
CA VAL A 369 -23.55 4.26 0.95
C VAL A 369 -23.06 5.58 0.36
N LYS A 370 -23.93 6.38 -0.28
CA LYS A 370 -23.56 7.68 -0.85
C LYS A 370 -23.06 8.67 0.21
N ASN A 371 -23.72 8.72 1.37
CA ASN A 371 -23.31 9.59 2.48
C ASN A 371 -21.99 9.13 3.09
N ARG A 372 -21.77 7.82 3.26
CA ARG A 372 -20.48 7.26 3.69
C ARG A 372 -19.36 7.57 2.70
N GLN A 373 -19.61 7.44 1.39
CA GLN A 373 -18.63 7.81 0.38
C GLN A 373 -18.30 9.31 0.40
N LYS A 374 -19.31 10.17 0.63
CA LYS A 374 -19.11 11.61 0.74
C LYS A 374 -18.23 11.96 1.96
N SER A 375 -18.50 11.39 3.13
CA SER A 375 -17.70 11.65 4.33
C SER A 375 -16.26 11.12 4.21
N ILE A 376 -16.07 9.98 3.55
CA ILE A 376 -14.72 9.46 3.23
C ILE A 376 -13.97 10.46 2.34
N ARG A 377 -14.60 10.94 1.25
CA ARG A 377 -13.97 11.93 0.35
C ARG A 377 -13.63 13.24 1.06
N GLU A 378 -14.50 13.72 1.95
CA GLU A 378 -14.24 14.93 2.74
C GLU A 378 -13.04 14.72 3.68
N ARG A 379 -12.96 13.56 4.34
CA ARG A 379 -11.83 13.21 5.20
C ARG A 379 -10.52 13.11 4.41
N GLU A 380 -10.54 12.45 3.25
CA GLU A 380 -9.39 12.35 2.35
C GLU A 380 -8.94 13.72 1.84
N GLN A 381 -9.87 14.62 1.51
CA GLN A 381 -9.54 15.99 1.10
C GLN A 381 -8.88 16.79 2.22
N ILE A 382 -9.39 16.68 3.45
CA ILE A 382 -8.80 17.34 4.63
C ILE A 382 -7.40 16.80 4.89
N GLU A 383 -7.21 15.48 4.82
CA GLU A 383 -5.91 14.86 5.06
C GLU A 383 -4.90 15.21 3.95
N ALA A 384 -5.31 15.16 2.69
CA ALA A 384 -4.49 15.60 1.56
C ALA A 384 -4.09 17.09 1.67
N ALA A 385 -5.00 17.94 2.14
CA ALA A 385 -4.70 19.35 2.40
C ALA A 385 -3.65 19.52 3.51
N LYS A 386 -3.77 18.76 4.61
CA LYS A 386 -2.77 18.76 5.70
C LYS A 386 -1.40 18.26 5.21
N GLN A 387 -1.36 17.16 4.46
CA GLN A 387 -0.13 16.62 3.87
C GLN A 387 0.51 17.61 2.87
N SER A 388 -0.31 18.30 2.07
CA SER A 388 0.16 19.36 1.15
C SER A 388 0.75 20.55 1.90
N GLN A 389 0.13 20.99 2.99
CA GLN A 389 0.67 22.05 3.84
C GLN A 389 1.99 21.63 4.51
N GLU A 390 2.06 20.41 5.03
CA GLU A 390 3.27 19.89 5.68
C GLU A 390 4.42 19.72 4.69
N SER A 391 4.16 19.18 3.50
CA SER A 391 5.18 19.06 2.46
C SER A 391 5.69 20.42 1.99
N LYS A 392 4.83 21.44 1.87
CA LYS A 392 5.23 22.83 1.59
C LYS A 392 6.09 23.41 2.72
N ARG A 393 5.77 23.11 3.99
CA ARG A 393 6.55 23.53 5.16
C ARG A 393 7.96 22.92 5.11
N VAL A 394 8.04 21.60 4.95
CA VAL A 394 9.32 20.88 4.84
C VAL A 394 10.14 21.37 3.64
N ALA A 395 9.51 21.63 2.49
CA ALA A 395 10.20 22.15 1.31
C ALA A 395 10.79 23.56 1.55
N ARG A 396 10.04 24.44 2.22
CA ARG A 396 10.54 25.78 2.61
C ARG A 396 11.72 25.68 3.58
N GLU A 397 11.64 24.79 4.57
CA GLU A 397 12.73 24.55 5.52
C GLU A 397 13.99 24.00 4.83
N LYS A 398 13.83 23.03 3.92
CA LYS A 398 14.94 22.49 3.10
C LYS A 398 15.57 23.57 2.23
N ALA A 399 14.77 24.41 1.57
CA ALA A 399 15.28 25.52 0.76
C ALA A 399 16.04 26.55 1.61
N ALA A 400 15.54 26.86 2.81
CA ALA A 400 16.22 27.75 3.75
C ALA A 400 17.54 27.15 4.28
N ARG A 401 17.59 25.82 4.54
CA ARG A 401 18.83 25.13 4.91
C ARG A 401 19.83 25.13 3.75
N ALA A 402 19.39 24.92 2.52
CA ALA A 402 20.24 24.96 1.33
C ALA A 402 20.88 26.35 1.13
N LYS A 403 20.08 27.43 1.19
CA LYS A 403 20.59 28.81 1.09
C LYS A 403 21.59 29.15 2.21
N ARG A 404 21.35 28.69 3.43
CA ARG A 404 22.29 28.86 4.55
C ARG A 404 23.60 28.13 4.31
N ARG A 405 23.53 26.87 3.84
CA ARG A 405 24.71 26.08 3.50
C ARG A 405 25.53 26.76 2.41
N GLU A 406 24.88 27.26 1.35
CA GLU A 406 25.54 27.98 0.26
C GLU A 406 26.28 29.23 0.76
N ARG A 407 25.64 30.03 1.61
CA ARG A 407 26.30 31.19 2.24
C ARG A 407 27.52 30.80 3.07
N LEU A 408 27.42 29.73 3.86
CA LEU A 408 28.53 29.27 4.71
C LEU A 408 29.67 28.62 3.90
N LEU A 409 29.35 27.99 2.77
CA LEU A 409 30.35 27.51 1.81
C LEU A 409 31.10 28.69 1.17
N SER A 410 30.41 29.77 0.79
CA SER A 410 31.09 30.97 0.28
C SER A 410 32.04 31.60 1.31
N GLU A 411 31.68 31.59 2.60
CA GLU A 411 32.58 32.01 3.69
C GLU A 411 33.77 31.06 3.85
N TRP A 412 33.58 29.75 3.66
CA TRP A 412 34.66 28.78 3.67
C TRP A 412 35.64 29.02 2.52
N ASP A 413 35.13 29.21 1.31
CA ASP A 413 35.93 29.39 0.10
C ASP A 413 36.81 30.64 0.15
N THR A 414 36.32 31.71 0.79
CA THR A 414 37.05 32.97 0.97
C THR A 414 37.97 33.01 2.19
N ALA A 415 37.89 32.01 3.09
CA ALA A 415 38.66 31.98 4.32
C ALA A 415 40.13 31.59 4.13
N THR A 416 41.01 32.15 4.95
CA THR A 416 42.42 31.78 4.99
C THR A 416 42.63 30.38 5.58
N SER A 417 43.77 29.76 5.30
CA SER A 417 44.10 28.43 5.83
C SER A 417 44.09 28.38 7.37
N GLU A 418 44.47 29.48 8.03
CA GLU A 418 44.44 29.59 9.50
C GLU A 418 43.01 29.64 10.05
N GLN A 419 42.13 30.43 9.42
CA GLN A 419 40.71 30.49 9.78
C GLN A 419 40.04 29.13 9.62
N ARG A 420 40.30 28.45 8.50
CA ARG A 420 39.79 27.09 8.26
C ARG A 420 40.26 26.10 9.33
N LYS A 421 41.53 26.16 9.71
CA LYS A 421 42.09 25.32 10.78
C LYS A 421 41.43 25.61 12.13
N ALA A 422 41.21 26.88 12.47
CA ALA A 422 40.52 27.27 13.69
C ALA A 422 39.07 26.74 13.73
N TRP A 423 38.31 26.85 12.63
CA TRP A 423 36.94 26.32 12.56
C TRP A 423 36.87 24.80 12.66
N ILE A 424 37.79 24.08 12.00
CA ILE A 424 37.91 22.62 12.12
C ILE A 424 38.15 22.25 13.60
N GLN A 425 39.08 22.91 14.27
CA GLN A 425 39.38 22.62 15.69
C GLN A 425 38.19 22.93 16.60
N THR A 426 37.48 24.03 16.38
CA THR A 426 36.27 24.37 17.14
C THR A 426 35.19 23.31 16.94
N ALA A 427 34.96 22.85 15.71
CA ALA A 427 33.99 21.79 15.42
C ALA A 427 34.37 20.46 16.08
N VAL A 428 35.65 20.07 16.06
CA VAL A 428 36.15 18.86 16.74
C VAL A 428 35.95 18.92 18.24
N LYS A 429 36.17 20.10 18.86
CA LYS A 429 35.97 20.30 20.31
C LYS A 429 34.51 20.28 20.72
N ALA A 430 33.61 20.76 19.86
CA ALA A 430 32.18 20.79 20.11
C ALA A 430 31.49 19.42 19.88
N GLU A 431 32.14 18.52 19.14
CA GLU A 431 31.58 17.21 18.82
C GLU A 431 31.77 16.20 19.96
N SER A 432 30.67 15.62 20.42
CA SER A 432 30.67 14.61 21.49
C SER A 432 31.03 13.21 20.98
N SER A 433 30.76 12.92 19.71
CA SER A 433 31.05 11.63 19.09
C SER A 433 32.50 11.53 18.62
N CYS A 434 33.26 10.60 19.19
CA CYS A 434 34.66 10.37 18.79
C CYS A 434 34.81 10.07 17.28
N VAL A 435 33.88 9.31 16.71
CA VAL A 435 33.88 8.94 15.28
C VAL A 435 33.69 10.17 14.40
N ILE A 436 32.74 11.04 14.74
CA ILE A 436 32.47 12.26 13.97
C ILE A 436 33.62 13.24 14.13
N ALA A 437 34.16 13.39 15.34
CA ALA A 437 35.33 14.21 15.60
C ALA A 437 36.55 13.75 14.78
N ASP A 438 36.78 12.45 14.63
CA ASP A 438 37.83 11.89 13.77
C ASP A 438 37.60 12.19 12.28
N ILE A 439 36.36 12.06 11.80
CA ILE A 439 36.01 12.41 10.41
C ILE A 439 36.32 13.89 10.15
N ILE A 440 35.97 14.78 11.09
CA ILE A 440 36.24 16.22 10.96
C ILE A 440 37.75 16.49 11.01
N ARG A 441 38.53 15.84 11.89
CA ARG A 441 39.99 16.01 11.97
C ARG A 441 40.71 15.63 10.68
N ARG A 442 40.23 14.60 9.99
CA ARG A 442 40.79 14.15 8.70
C ARG A 442 40.50 15.14 7.56
N GLN A 443 39.58 16.08 7.75
CA GLN A 443 39.37 17.15 6.78
C GLN A 443 40.55 18.13 6.84
N GLY A 444 41.39 18.11 5.81
CA GLY A 444 42.44 19.12 5.65
C GLY A 444 41.86 20.50 5.31
N THR A 445 42.66 21.56 5.49
CA THR A 445 42.28 22.95 5.15
C THR A 445 42.01 23.17 3.66
N LYS A 446 42.46 22.24 2.81
CA LYS A 446 42.26 22.24 1.35
C LYS A 446 40.99 21.51 0.90
N ALA A 447 40.14 21.03 1.82
CA ALA A 447 38.91 20.35 1.45
C ALA A 447 37.95 21.30 0.70
N GLU A 448 37.45 20.85 -0.46
CA GLU A 448 36.48 21.59 -1.28
C GLU A 448 35.10 21.68 -0.61
N SER A 449 34.75 20.71 0.25
CA SER A 449 33.49 20.73 0.99
C SER A 449 33.70 20.36 2.46
N PRO A 450 33.62 21.33 3.40
CA PRO A 450 33.76 21.05 4.83
C PRO A 450 32.53 20.30 5.38
N HIS A 451 32.74 19.55 6.47
CA HIS A 451 31.67 18.84 7.16
C HIS A 451 30.61 19.82 7.71
N CYS A 452 29.37 19.38 7.90
CA CYS A 452 28.30 20.25 8.39
C CYS A 452 28.59 20.87 9.77
N HIS A 453 29.28 20.16 10.65
CA HIS A 453 29.69 20.67 11.97
C HIS A 453 30.77 21.76 11.87
N VAL A 454 31.61 21.72 10.83
CA VAL A 454 32.54 22.81 10.53
C VAL A 454 31.78 24.03 10.04
N LEU A 455 30.77 23.84 9.19
CA LEU A 455 29.89 24.93 8.76
C LEU A 455 29.11 25.54 9.93
N ASP A 456 28.71 24.75 10.94
CA ASP A 456 28.10 25.26 12.17
C ASP A 456 29.08 26.07 13.02
N ALA A 457 30.35 25.68 13.08
CA ALA A 457 31.39 26.47 13.73
C ALA A 457 31.62 27.81 13.02
N ILE A 458 31.58 27.84 11.68
CA ILE A 458 31.60 29.08 10.90
C ILE A 458 30.36 29.93 11.22
N ALA A 459 29.18 29.31 11.25
CA ALA A 459 27.94 30.01 11.57
C ALA A 459 28.01 30.66 12.97
N ALA A 460 28.49 29.94 13.98
CA ALA A 460 28.68 30.47 15.33
C ALA A 460 29.66 31.65 15.35
N ALA A 461 30.81 31.54 14.66
CA ALA A 461 31.80 32.61 14.57
C ALA A 461 31.25 33.87 13.88
N ARG A 462 30.34 33.71 12.92
CA ARG A 462 29.69 34.81 12.19
C ARG A 462 28.35 35.25 12.80
N LYS A 463 27.96 34.70 13.95
CA LYS A 463 26.64 34.93 14.59
C LYS A 463 25.46 34.63 13.63
N LEU A 464 25.62 33.63 12.78
CA LEU A 464 24.60 33.10 11.87
C LEU A 464 23.91 31.88 12.48
N PRO A 465 22.66 31.58 12.10
CA PRO A 465 21.96 30.40 12.57
C PRO A 465 22.63 29.12 12.05
N PRO A 466 22.87 28.12 12.92
CA PRO A 466 23.48 26.85 12.53
C PRO A 466 22.62 26.05 11.54
N ILE A 467 23.26 25.20 10.74
CA ILE A 467 22.65 24.26 9.80
C ILE A 467 21.99 23.10 10.56
N SER A 468 22.64 22.62 11.63
CA SER A 468 22.23 21.40 12.33
C SER A 468 21.13 21.59 13.38
N VAL A 469 20.71 22.82 13.69
CA VAL A 469 19.57 23.02 14.59
C VAL A 469 18.33 22.46 13.93
N ALA A 470 17.85 21.36 14.51
CA ALA A 470 16.51 20.87 14.30
C ALA A 470 15.58 22.05 14.58
N SER A 471 14.69 22.37 13.63
CA SER A 471 13.64 23.33 13.88
C SER A 471 12.97 22.91 15.17
N ASP A 472 13.09 23.73 16.23
CA ASP A 472 12.41 23.55 17.50
C ASP A 472 10.90 23.57 17.19
N SER A 473 10.40 22.41 16.81
CA SER A 473 8.99 22.15 16.76
C SER A 473 8.57 22.20 18.22
N PRO A 474 7.61 23.06 18.61
CA PRO A 474 7.07 22.99 19.95
C PRO A 474 6.63 21.55 20.16
N ARG A 475 7.33 20.84 21.05
CA ARG A 475 6.94 19.49 21.47
C ARG A 475 5.57 19.68 22.10
N SER A 476 4.54 19.39 21.30
CA SER A 476 3.17 19.28 21.76
C SER A 476 3.18 18.27 22.89
N SER A 477 3.18 18.77 24.12
CA SER A 477 3.01 18.02 25.35
C SER A 477 1.56 17.55 25.41
N ILE A 478 1.20 16.59 24.56
CA ILE A 478 -0.01 15.79 24.74
C ILE A 478 0.32 14.82 25.87
N GLY A 479 0.11 15.28 27.09
CA GLY A 479 0.06 14.44 28.26
C GLY A 479 -1.12 13.49 28.14
N TYR A 480 -0.84 12.21 27.96
CA TYR A 480 -1.80 11.15 28.27
C TYR A 480 -2.00 11.14 29.79
N LYS A 481 -3.07 11.79 30.26
CA LYS A 481 -3.66 11.45 31.56
C LYS A 481 -4.44 10.16 31.35
N VAL A 482 -3.91 9.08 31.90
CA VAL A 482 -4.65 7.83 32.12
C VAL A 482 -5.61 8.09 33.30
N ALA A 483 -6.90 7.84 33.07
CA ALA A 483 -7.91 7.62 34.09
C ALA A 483 -8.66 6.35 33.69
#